data_AF-A0A4R4LLK0-F1
#
_entry.id   AF-A0A4R4LLK0-F1
#
_cell.length_a   1.000
_cell.length_b   1.000
_cell.length_c   1.000
_cell.angle_alpha   90.00
_cell.angle_beta   90.00
_cell.angle_gamma   90.00
#
_symmetry.space_group_name_H-M   'P 1'
#
loop_
_entity.id
_entity.type
_entity.pdbx_description
1 polymer ?
#
loop_
_entity_poly.entity_id
_entity_poly.type
_entity_poly.pdbx_seq_one_letter_code
_entity_poly.pdbx_strand_id
1 'polypeptide(L)'
;MVNCPRHSFDWLGPAGVRGAVNRWLRLVAADAELAPYLLGIDRPRLAGHLAAQLTAALGGPVAGRPAGGAWCRLGLSEEQHWRVLDYLAAVLWALDLPSDLIAQAQHQVRG
;
A
#
# COMPACT_ATOMS: atom_id res chain seq x y z
N MET A 1 -32.05 -4.81 -4.05
CA MET A 1 -30.78 -4.59 -4.77
C MET A 1 -29.70 -5.33 -4.00
N VAL A 2 -29.24 -6.47 -4.51
CA VAL A 2 -28.16 -7.25 -3.91
C VAL A 2 -26.83 -6.59 -4.28
N ASN A 3 -26.15 -6.02 -3.29
CA ASN A 3 -24.82 -5.43 -3.46
C ASN A 3 -23.80 -6.57 -3.56
N CYS A 4 -23.64 -7.15 -4.75
CA CYS A 4 -22.53 -8.06 -5.01
C CYS A 4 -21.23 -7.30 -4.71
N PRO A 5 -20.42 -7.68 -3.72
CA PRO A 5 -19.12 -7.05 -3.55
C PRO A 5 -18.25 -7.52 -4.71
N ARG A 6 -18.25 -6.77 -5.82
CA ARG A 6 -17.16 -6.86 -6.79
C ARG A 6 -15.93 -6.39 -6.02
N HIS A 7 -15.12 -7.34 -5.56
CA HIS A 7 -13.84 -7.03 -4.95
C HIS A 7 -13.09 -6.12 -5.90
N SER A 8 -12.70 -4.93 -5.46
CA SER A 8 -11.98 -3.97 -6.30
C SER A 8 -10.66 -4.53 -6.84
N PHE A 9 -10.15 -5.62 -6.25
CA PHE A 9 -9.07 -6.43 -6.82
C PHE A 9 -9.38 -6.97 -8.23
N ASP A 10 -10.62 -7.38 -8.50
CA ASP A 10 -11.05 -7.89 -9.81
C ASP A 10 -10.96 -6.79 -10.89
N TRP A 11 -11.20 -5.54 -10.50
CA TRP A 11 -11.12 -4.38 -11.40
C TRP A 11 -9.68 -3.90 -11.64
N LEU A 12 -8.82 -3.95 -10.62
CA LEU A 12 -7.42 -3.50 -10.73
C LEU A 12 -6.50 -4.60 -11.30
N GLY A 13 -6.79 -5.86 -10.97
CA GLY A 13 -5.94 -7.01 -11.22
C GLY A 13 -4.57 -6.94 -10.51
N PRO A 14 -3.78 -8.04 -10.56
CA PRO A 14 -2.46 -8.11 -9.93
C PRO A 14 -1.42 -7.19 -10.57
N ALA A 15 -1.64 -6.74 -11.80
CA ALA A 15 -0.79 -5.77 -12.49
C ALA A 15 -1.08 -4.33 -12.02
N GLY A 16 -2.37 -3.97 -11.86
CA GLY A 16 -2.76 -2.66 -11.35
C GLY A 16 -2.30 -2.44 -9.91
N VAL A 17 -2.37 -3.47 -9.07
CA VAL A 17 -1.88 -3.39 -7.68
C VAL A 17 -0.38 -3.13 -7.66
N ARG A 18 0.39 -3.83 -8.48
CA ARG A 18 1.84 -3.58 -8.63
C ARG A 18 2.14 -2.18 -9.18
N GLY A 19 1.33 -1.68 -10.10
CA GLY A 19 1.44 -0.31 -10.62
C GLY A 19 1.20 0.74 -9.54
N ALA A 20 0.15 0.57 -8.74
CA ALA A 20 -0.18 1.42 -7.60
C ALA A 20 0.97 1.46 -6.59
N VAL A 21 1.47 0.30 -6.19
CA VAL A 21 2.59 0.18 -5.23
C VAL A 21 3.87 0.82 -5.77
N ASN A 22 4.19 0.64 -7.05
CA ASN A 22 5.35 1.31 -7.66
C ASN A 22 5.19 2.83 -7.71
N ARG A 23 3.98 3.34 -7.94
CA ARG A 23 3.70 4.79 -7.87
C ARG A 23 3.87 5.28 -6.43
N TRP A 24 3.30 4.58 -5.46
CA TRP A 24 3.42 4.92 -4.04
C TRP A 24 4.87 4.93 -3.57
N LEU A 25 5.64 3.89 -3.87
CA LEU A 25 7.05 3.81 -3.49
C LEU A 25 7.89 4.93 -4.12
N ARG A 26 7.55 5.38 -5.33
CA ARG A 26 8.19 6.53 -5.96
C ARG A 26 7.90 7.85 -5.24
N LEU A 27 6.67 8.04 -4.75
CA LEU A 27 6.32 9.22 -3.94
C LEU A 27 7.07 9.22 -2.61
N VAL A 28 7.10 8.08 -1.92
CA VAL A 28 7.85 7.95 -0.66
C VAL A 28 9.36 8.17 -0.88
N ALA A 29 9.92 7.65 -1.97
CA ALA A 29 11.33 7.87 -2.31
C ALA A 29 11.64 9.30 -2.77
N ALA A 30 10.64 10.08 -3.20
CA ALA A 30 10.79 11.48 -3.58
C ALA A 30 10.65 12.43 -2.36
N ASP A 31 10.10 11.95 -1.25
CA ASP A 31 9.99 12.71 0.00
C ASP A 31 11.36 12.77 0.69
N ALA A 32 11.85 13.98 0.94
CA ALA A 32 13.17 14.20 1.53
C ALA A 32 13.31 13.63 2.96
N GLU A 33 12.21 13.48 3.70
CA GLU A 33 12.23 12.94 5.07
C GLU A 33 12.15 11.41 5.07
N LEU A 34 11.56 10.79 4.05
CA LEU A 34 11.40 9.33 3.97
C LEU A 34 12.48 8.65 3.11
N ALA A 35 13.02 9.37 2.12
CA ALA A 35 14.13 8.93 1.28
C ALA A 35 15.33 8.36 2.07
N PRO A 36 15.82 8.96 3.16
CA PRO A 36 16.96 8.41 3.90
C PRO A 36 16.69 7.03 4.52
N TYR A 37 15.45 6.74 4.92
CA TYR A 37 15.07 5.43 5.47
C TYR A 37 14.99 4.33 4.41
N LEU A 38 14.86 4.71 3.14
CA LEU A 38 14.87 3.81 2.00
C LEU A 38 16.29 3.53 1.47
N LEU A 39 17.32 4.16 2.03
CA LEU A 39 18.72 3.88 1.68
C LEU A 39 19.12 2.50 2.20
N GLY A 40 19.64 1.66 1.32
CA GLY A 40 20.01 0.28 1.65
C GLY A 40 18.85 -0.72 1.69
N ILE A 41 17.62 -0.30 1.39
CA ILE A 41 16.47 -1.19 1.25
C ILE A 41 16.32 -1.64 -0.20
N ASP A 42 16.11 -2.94 -0.40
CA ASP A 42 15.69 -3.49 -1.69
C ASP A 42 14.26 -3.03 -2.04
N ARG A 43 14.18 -1.89 -2.74
CA ARG A 43 12.94 -1.33 -3.30
C ARG A 43 12.05 -2.37 -4.02
N PRO A 44 12.57 -3.25 -4.91
CA PRO A 44 11.72 -4.25 -5.56
C PRO A 44 11.18 -5.29 -4.57
N ARG A 45 11.95 -5.65 -3.54
CA ARG A 45 11.52 -6.57 -2.49
C ARG A 45 10.44 -5.95 -1.61
N LEU A 46 10.64 -4.67 -1.22
CA LEU A 46 9.65 -3.88 -0.50
C LEU A 46 8.37 -3.72 -1.32
N ALA A 47 8.47 -3.41 -2.60
CA ALA A 47 7.32 -3.30 -3.50
C ALA A 47 6.56 -4.63 -3.61
N GLY A 48 7.25 -5.77 -3.67
CA GLY A 48 6.60 -7.09 -3.63
C GLY A 48 5.81 -7.32 -2.34
N HIS A 49 6.39 -6.94 -1.21
CA HIS A 49 5.73 -7.04 0.11
C HIS A 49 4.50 -6.14 0.22
N LEU A 50 4.63 -4.88 -0.20
CA LEU A 50 3.53 -3.92 -0.21
C LEU A 50 2.42 -4.33 -1.18
N ALA A 51 2.75 -4.93 -2.33
CA ALA A 51 1.76 -5.46 -3.26
C ALA A 51 1.00 -6.66 -2.68
N ALA A 52 1.67 -7.54 -1.93
CA ALA A 52 1.00 -8.63 -1.22
C ALA A 52 0.07 -8.10 -0.13
N GLN A 53 0.50 -7.12 0.67
CA GLN A 53 -0.36 -6.47 1.68
C GLN A 53 -1.57 -5.77 1.05
N LEU A 54 -1.36 -5.01 -0.03
CA LEU A 54 -2.46 -4.31 -0.71
C LEU A 54 -3.43 -5.31 -1.37
N THR A 55 -2.91 -6.42 -1.90
CA THR A 55 -3.74 -7.52 -2.41
C THR A 55 -4.58 -8.13 -1.28
N ALA A 56 -4.01 -8.36 -0.10
CA ALA A 56 -4.77 -8.84 1.07
C ALA A 56 -5.84 -7.82 1.51
N ALA A 57 -5.52 -6.52 1.51
CA ALA A 57 -6.44 -5.47 1.89
C ALA A 57 -7.62 -5.31 0.91
N LEU A 58 -7.35 -5.46 -0.39
CA LEU A 58 -8.36 -5.53 -1.44
C LEU A 58 -9.04 -6.92 -1.52
N GLY A 59 -8.63 -7.84 -0.65
CA GLY A 59 -9.10 -9.21 -0.49
C GLY A 59 -8.87 -10.13 -1.70
N GLY A 60 -7.86 -9.86 -2.52
CA GLY A 60 -7.36 -10.81 -3.50
C GLY A 60 -6.68 -12.03 -2.83
N PRO A 61 -6.50 -13.14 -3.57
CA PRO A 61 -5.86 -14.34 -3.06
C PRO A 61 -4.37 -14.04 -2.76
N VAL A 62 -4.01 -14.09 -1.49
CA VAL A 62 -2.61 -13.96 -1.06
C VAL A 62 -2.03 -15.33 -0.74
N ALA A 63 -0.85 -15.63 -1.28
CA ALA A 63 -0.15 -16.89 -1.05
C ALA A 63 0.51 -16.99 0.35
N GLY A 64 0.19 -16.09 1.28
CA GLY A 64 0.80 -16.05 2.62
C GLY A 64 0.14 -15.04 3.56
N ARG A 65 0.54 -15.08 4.85
CA ARG A 65 0.11 -14.12 5.87
C ARG A 65 0.60 -12.72 5.46
N PRO A 66 -0.24 -11.67 5.47
CA PRO A 66 0.27 -10.31 5.36
C PRO A 66 1.24 -10.09 6.52
N ALA A 67 2.53 -9.93 6.24
CA ALA A 67 3.46 -9.57 7.30
C ALA A 67 3.23 -8.08 7.56
N GLY A 68 2.57 -7.80 8.68
CA GLY A 68 2.26 -6.44 9.11
C GLY A 68 3.48 -5.52 9.08
N GLY A 69 3.19 -4.23 8.91
CA GLY A 69 4.12 -3.12 9.04
C GLY A 69 5.52 -3.29 8.44
N ALA A 70 5.63 -3.44 7.11
CA ALA A 70 6.94 -3.28 6.44
C ALA A 70 7.63 -1.94 6.82
N TRP A 71 6.80 -0.90 7.03
CA TRP A 71 7.21 0.42 7.49
C TRP A 71 7.51 0.47 8.99
N CYS A 72 6.81 -0.30 9.82
CA CYS A 72 7.07 -0.39 11.27
C CYS A 72 8.48 -0.92 11.56
N ARG A 73 9.04 -1.77 10.70
CA ARG A 73 10.42 -2.26 10.83
C ARG A 73 11.51 -1.23 10.50
N LEU A 74 11.15 -0.12 9.85
CA LEU A 74 12.09 0.93 9.43
C LEU A 74 12.35 1.99 10.52
N GLY A 75 11.71 1.88 11.68
CA GLY A 75 11.91 2.82 12.79
C GLY A 75 11.39 4.23 12.52
N LEU A 76 10.41 4.36 11.62
CA LEU A 76 9.80 5.65 11.27
C LEU A 76 9.03 6.21 12.48
N SER A 77 9.08 7.53 12.67
CA SER A 77 8.22 8.22 13.65
C SER A 77 6.75 8.13 13.23
N GLU A 78 5.83 8.45 14.15
CA GLU A 78 4.40 8.42 13.87
C GLU A 78 4.02 9.39 12.72
N GLU A 79 4.62 10.58 12.68
CA GLU A 79 4.41 11.57 11.61
C GLU A 79 4.85 11.05 10.23
N GLN A 80 5.97 10.35 10.17
CA GLN A 80 6.49 9.74 8.95
C GLN A 80 5.60 8.59 8.49
N HIS A 81 5.09 7.78 9.43
CA HIS A 81 4.07 6.78 9.14
C HIS A 81 2.80 7.41 8.56
N TRP A 82 2.32 8.52 9.13
CA TRP A 82 1.17 9.24 8.59
C TRP A 82 1.42 9.75 7.17
N ARG A 83 2.61 10.29 6.87
CA ARG A 83 2.95 10.68 5.48
C ARG A 83 2.95 9.51 4.52
N VAL A 84 3.52 8.38 4.91
CA VAL A 84 3.51 7.16 4.09
C VAL A 84 2.07 6.72 3.79
N LEU A 85 1.17 6.79 4.78
CA LEU A 85 -0.25 6.49 4.63
C LEU A 85 -1.01 7.53 3.80
N ASP A 86 -0.61 8.80 3.85
CA ASP A 86 -1.17 9.89 3.03
C ASP A 86 -0.82 9.69 1.55
N TYR A 87 0.45 9.38 1.23
CA TYR A 87 0.85 9.02 -0.12
C TYR A 87 0.14 7.77 -0.64
N LEU A 88 -0.14 6.80 0.23
CA LEU A 88 -0.93 5.63 -0.13
C LEU A 88 -2.35 6.05 -0.52
N ALA A 89 -3.00 6.87 0.31
CA ALA A 89 -4.34 7.38 0.05
C ALA A 89 -4.39 8.17 -1.26
N ALA A 90 -3.43 9.06 -1.51
CA ALA A 90 -3.34 9.82 -2.75
C ALA A 90 -3.25 8.92 -3.99
N VAL A 91 -2.48 7.84 -3.93
CA VAL A 91 -2.35 6.89 -5.05
C VAL A 91 -3.64 6.11 -5.28
N LEU A 92 -4.29 5.63 -4.21
CA LEU A 92 -5.55 4.89 -4.33
C LEU A 92 -6.69 5.80 -4.79
N TRP A 93 -6.72 7.05 -4.32
CA TRP A 93 -7.66 8.06 -4.76
C TRP A 93 -7.46 8.40 -6.25
N ALA A 94 -6.21 8.50 -6.71
CA ALA A 94 -5.90 8.69 -8.14
C ALA A 94 -6.29 7.48 -9.02
N LEU A 95 -6.57 6.32 -8.43
CA LEU A 95 -7.09 5.13 -9.11
C LEU A 95 -8.61 5.00 -8.99
N ASP A 96 -9.29 6.05 -8.50
CA ASP A 96 -10.75 6.11 -8.32
C ASP A 96 -11.29 5.00 -7.40
N LEU A 97 -10.48 4.58 -6.41
CA LEU A 97 -10.91 3.63 -5.40
C LEU A 97 -11.82 4.29 -4.36
N PRO A 98 -12.87 3.60 -3.88
CA PRO A 98 -13.75 4.14 -2.86
C PRO A 98 -13.01 4.36 -1.53
N SER A 99 -13.37 5.43 -0.83
CA SER A 99 -12.74 5.87 0.43
C SER A 99 -12.74 4.78 1.52
N ASP A 100 -13.74 3.90 1.55
CA ASP A 100 -13.81 2.75 2.45
C ASP A 100 -12.61 1.81 2.27
N LEU A 101 -12.22 1.53 1.02
CA LEU A 101 -11.05 0.71 0.73
C LEU A 101 -9.74 1.42 1.03
N ILE A 102 -9.71 2.75 0.86
CA ILE A 102 -8.54 3.55 1.24
C ILE A 102 -8.33 3.45 2.75
N ALA A 103 -9.38 3.64 3.54
CA ALA A 103 -9.33 3.51 5.01
C ALA A 103 -8.94 2.09 5.44
N GLN A 104 -9.50 1.07 4.79
CA GLN A 104 -9.15 -0.33 5.05
C GLN A 104 -7.68 -0.63 4.71
N ALA A 105 -7.18 -0.16 3.56
CA ALA A 105 -5.79 -0.32 3.16
C ALA A 105 -4.84 0.39 4.12
N GLN A 106 -5.17 1.61 4.58
CA GLN A 106 -4.40 2.32 5.59
C GLN A 106 -4.35 1.57 6.93
N HIS A 107 -5.48 1.00 7.36
CA HIS A 107 -5.54 0.19 8.58
C HIS A 107 -4.66 -1.07 8.48
N GLN A 108 -4.68 -1.77 7.34
CA GLN A 108 -3.84 -2.95 7.09
C GLN A 108 -2.36 -2.63 7.01
N VAL A 109 -1.98 -1.44 6.49
CA VAL A 109 -0.58 -1.03 6.42
C VAL A 109 -0.05 -0.56 7.77
N ARG A 110 -0.93 -0.03 8.65
CA ARG A 110 -0.61 0.38 10.02
C ARG A 110 -0.49 -0.81 10.99
N GLY A 111 -1.25 -1.88 10.77
CA GLY A 111 -1.26 -3.11 11.60
C GLY A 111 -0.08 -4.04 11.33
#